data_AF-A0A973HW00-F1
#
_entry.id   AF-A0A973HW00-F1
#
_cell.length_a   1.000
_cell.length_b   1.000
_cell.length_c   1.000
_cell.angle_alpha   90.00
_cell.angle_beta   90.00
_cell.angle_gamma   90.00
#
_symmetry.space_group_name_H-M   'P 1'
#
loop_
_entity.id
_entity.type
_entity.pdbx_description
1 polymer ?
#
loop_
_entity_poly.entity_id
_entity_poly.type
_entity_poly.pdbx_seq_one_letter_code
_entity_poly.pdbx_strand_id
1 'polypeptide(L)'
;MHTRGQWLALAVVATLVVVVIPGLNAVPADSPLHLPDFLIPLLGKFLCYAMVALAMDLIWGYTGILSLGHGVFFALGGYAMGMYLMRSIGTEGVYASELPDFMVFLDWKELPWFWWGFDRFGFAAFMA
;
A
#
# COMPACT_ATOMS: atom_id res chain seq x y z
N MET A 1 9.34 -27.50 -9.76
CA MET A 1 8.98 -27.31 -11.18
C MET A 1 7.56 -26.75 -11.22
N HIS A 2 7.39 -25.48 -11.59
CA HIS A 2 6.06 -24.86 -11.61
C HIS A 2 5.26 -25.35 -12.82
N THR A 3 4.06 -25.89 -12.59
CA THR A 3 3.17 -26.36 -13.66
C THR A 3 2.53 -25.17 -14.38
N ARG A 4 2.25 -25.30 -15.68
CA ARG A 4 1.59 -24.25 -16.50
C ARG A 4 0.29 -23.72 -15.86
N GLY A 5 -0.43 -24.59 -15.14
CA GLY A 5 -1.63 -24.22 -14.38
C GLY A 5 -1.38 -23.24 -13.22
N GLN A 6 -0.21 -23.31 -12.55
CA GLN A 6 0.13 -22.38 -11.47
C GLN A 6 0.40 -20.97 -12.02
N TRP A 7 1.09 -20.87 -13.14
CA TRP A 7 1.32 -19.59 -13.82
C TRP A 7 0.02 -18.96 -14.31
N LEU A 8 -0.91 -19.78 -14.83
CA LEU A 8 -2.25 -19.30 -15.21
C LEU A 8 -3.04 -18.82 -13.99
N ALA A 9 -3.03 -19.58 -12.88
CA ALA A 9 -3.71 -19.16 -11.67
C ALA A 9 -3.17 -17.83 -11.12
N LEU A 10 -1.84 -17.66 -11.09
CA LEU A 10 -1.21 -16.41 -10.67
C LEU A 10 -1.58 -15.24 -11.60
N ALA A 11 -1.55 -15.46 -12.92
CA ALA A 11 -1.92 -14.43 -13.89
C ALA A 11 -3.40 -14.01 -13.76
N VAL A 12 -4.31 -14.97 -13.53
CA VAL A 12 -5.73 -14.69 -13.29
C VAL A 12 -5.91 -13.86 -12.02
N VAL A 13 -5.28 -14.25 -10.91
CA VAL A 13 -5.37 -13.51 -9.64
C VAL A 13 -4.80 -12.10 -9.79
N ALA A 14 -3.64 -11.96 -10.44
CA ALA A 14 -3.03 -10.65 -10.67
C ALA A 14 -3.93 -9.75 -11.55
N THR A 15 -4.53 -10.32 -12.60
CA THR A 15 -5.44 -9.56 -13.48
C THR A 15 -6.71 -9.14 -12.74
N LEU A 16 -7.27 -10.02 -11.90
CA LEU A 16 -8.42 -9.69 -11.05
C LEU A 16 -8.11 -8.50 -10.13
N VAL A 17 -6.98 -8.56 -9.42
CA VAL A 17 -6.61 -7.56 -8.42
C VAL A 17 -6.22 -6.22 -9.06
N VAL A 18 -5.44 -6.24 -10.14
CA VAL A 18 -4.84 -5.03 -10.73
C VAL A 18 -5.73 -4.37 -11.77
N VAL A 19 -6.57 -5.12 -12.47
CA VAL A 19 -7.33 -4.60 -13.62
C VAL A 19 -8.84 -4.66 -13.37
N VAL A 20 -9.35 -5.81 -12.96
CA VAL A 20 -10.81 -6.01 -12.84
C VAL A 20 -11.38 -5.20 -11.68
N ILE A 21 -10.75 -5.24 -10.50
CA ILE A 21 -11.25 -4.54 -9.31
C ILE A 21 -11.25 -3.01 -9.50
N PRO A 22 -10.17 -2.36 -9.98
CA PRO A 22 -10.20 -0.93 -10.29
C PRO A 22 -11.17 -0.59 -11.43
N GLY A 23 -11.25 -1.46 -12.46
CA GLY A 23 -12.16 -1.26 -13.58
C GLY A 23 -13.63 -1.28 -13.17
N LEU A 24 -14.01 -2.13 -12.22
CA LEU A 24 -15.37 -2.23 -11.67
C LEU A 24 -15.70 -1.06 -10.71
N ASN A 25 -14.72 -0.49 -10.03
CA ASN A 25 -14.93 0.74 -9.24
C ASN A 25 -15.16 1.96 -10.14
N ALA A 26 -14.54 2.03 -11.33
CA ALA A 26 -14.74 3.11 -12.29
C ALA A 26 -16.12 3.09 -13.01
N VAL A 27 -16.93 2.04 -12.82
CA VAL A 27 -18.28 1.93 -13.39
C VAL A 27 -19.23 2.92 -12.67
N PRO A 28 -20.22 3.53 -13.37
CA PRO A 28 -21.19 4.42 -12.74
C PRO A 28 -21.89 3.79 -11.53
N ALA A 29 -22.11 4.59 -10.48
CA ALA A 29 -22.66 4.16 -9.19
C ALA A 29 -24.06 3.50 -9.27
N ASP A 30 -24.84 3.80 -10.33
CA ASP A 30 -26.15 3.21 -10.57
C ASP A 30 -26.10 1.76 -11.11
N SER A 31 -24.91 1.28 -11.50
CA SER A 31 -24.73 -0.07 -12.02
C SER A 31 -24.63 -1.10 -10.89
N PRO A 32 -25.27 -2.27 -10.99
CA PRO A 32 -25.13 -3.36 -10.01
C PRO A 32 -23.71 -3.94 -9.93
N LEU A 33 -22.82 -3.57 -10.85
CA LEU A 33 -21.41 -3.99 -10.89
C LEU A 33 -20.44 -2.99 -10.25
N HIS A 34 -20.94 -1.86 -9.72
CA HIS A 34 -20.10 -0.85 -9.08
C HIS A 34 -19.53 -1.36 -7.75
N LEU A 35 -18.20 -1.32 -7.63
CA LEU A 35 -17.50 -1.62 -6.39
C LEU A 35 -17.37 -0.36 -5.54
N PRO A 36 -17.72 -0.40 -4.24
CA PRO A 36 -17.65 0.76 -3.38
C PRO A 36 -16.20 1.20 -3.13
N ASP A 37 -15.97 2.50 -3.05
CA ASP A 37 -14.62 3.11 -3.00
C ASP A 37 -13.76 2.62 -1.83
N PHE A 38 -14.38 2.29 -0.69
CA PHE A 38 -13.64 1.79 0.48
C PHE A 38 -13.06 0.38 0.28
N LEU A 39 -13.54 -0.39 -0.71
CA LEU A 39 -13.09 -1.77 -0.90
C LEU A 39 -11.65 -1.83 -1.43
N ILE A 40 -11.26 -0.87 -2.28
CA ILE A 40 -9.91 -0.78 -2.84
C ILE A 40 -8.85 -0.64 -1.72
N PRO A 41 -8.92 0.36 -0.82
CA PRO A 41 -7.96 0.49 0.27
C PRO A 41 -8.03 -0.68 1.26
N LEU A 42 -9.22 -1.26 1.49
CA LEU A 42 -9.37 -2.44 2.35
C LEU A 42 -8.66 -3.68 1.77
N LEU A 43 -8.81 -3.91 0.47
CA LEU A 43 -8.12 -5.00 -0.23
C LEU A 43 -6.60 -4.80 -0.21
N GLY A 44 -6.14 -3.57 -0.43
CA GLY A 44 -4.72 -3.21 -0.31
C GLY A 44 -4.17 -3.58 1.07
N LYS A 45 -4.92 -3.28 2.13
CA LYS A 45 -4.56 -3.65 3.51
C LYS A 45 -4.44 -5.17 3.69
N PHE A 46 -5.36 -5.95 3.15
CA PHE A 46 -5.29 -7.42 3.23
C PHE A 46 -4.11 -7.99 2.43
N LEU A 47 -3.80 -7.44 1.26
CA LEU A 47 -2.63 -7.84 0.46
C LEU A 47 -1.32 -7.57 1.21
N CYS A 48 -1.21 -6.43 1.89
CA CYS A 48 -0.05 -6.12 2.72
C CYS A 48 0.14 -7.17 3.83
N TYR A 49 -0.93 -7.56 4.54
CA TYR A 49 -0.84 -8.62 5.55
C TYR A 49 -0.50 -9.99 4.96
N ALA A 50 -1.07 -10.32 3.78
CA ALA A 50 -0.76 -11.56 3.09
C ALA A 50 0.72 -11.64 2.66
N MET A 51 1.29 -10.53 2.20
CA MET A 51 2.71 -10.46 1.82
C MET A 51 3.63 -10.69 3.03
N VAL A 52 3.29 -10.11 4.19
CA VAL A 52 4.04 -10.36 5.44
C VAL A 52 3.91 -11.82 5.88
N ALA A 53 2.70 -12.40 5.81
CA ALA A 53 2.48 -13.80 6.15
C ALA A 53 3.28 -14.74 5.24
N LEU A 54 3.28 -14.50 3.92
CA LEU A 54 4.06 -15.27 2.95
C LEU A 54 5.57 -15.13 3.16
N ALA A 55 6.06 -13.92 3.46
CA ALA A 55 7.47 -13.72 3.75
C ALA A 55 7.91 -14.50 4.99
N MET A 56 7.08 -14.53 6.04
CA MET A 56 7.33 -15.32 7.24
C MET A 56 7.28 -16.83 6.97
N ASP A 57 6.34 -17.31 6.16
CA ASP A 57 6.26 -18.71 5.73
C ASP A 57 7.51 -19.15 4.95
N LEU A 58 8.01 -18.30 4.05
CA LEU A 58 9.23 -18.61 3.29
C LEU A 58 10.49 -18.59 4.17
N ILE A 59 10.65 -17.58 5.02
CA ILE A 59 11.85 -17.44 5.86
C ILE A 59 11.87 -18.52 6.95
N TRP A 60 10.81 -18.63 7.74
CA TRP A 60 10.79 -19.55 8.87
C TRP A 60 10.33 -20.96 8.47
N GLY A 61 9.31 -21.07 7.62
CA GLY A 61 8.77 -22.36 7.20
C GLY A 61 9.66 -23.09 6.18
N TYR A 62 10.05 -22.43 5.08
CA TYR A 62 10.81 -23.08 4.01
C TYR A 62 12.33 -23.07 4.25
N THR A 63 12.92 -21.92 4.61
CA THR A 63 14.40 -21.83 4.78
C THR A 63 14.89 -22.16 6.18
N GLY A 64 14.02 -22.14 7.20
CA GLY A 64 14.39 -22.45 8.59
C GLY A 64 15.29 -21.42 9.27
N ILE A 65 15.39 -20.20 8.71
CA ILE A 65 16.28 -19.14 9.22
C ILE A 65 15.45 -18.18 10.07
N LEU A 66 15.93 -17.86 11.28
CA LEU A 66 15.36 -16.80 12.11
C LEU A 66 15.98 -15.46 11.72
N SER A 67 15.29 -14.70 10.85
CA SER A 67 15.69 -13.33 10.49
C SER A 67 15.08 -12.32 11.46
N LEU A 68 15.82 -11.95 12.50
CA LEU A 68 15.31 -11.11 13.61
C LEU A 68 15.28 -9.60 13.29
N GLY A 69 15.93 -9.14 12.22
CA GLY A 69 16.15 -7.70 11.97
C GLY A 69 15.95 -7.17 10.55
N HIS A 70 15.96 -8.01 9.50
CA HIS A 70 15.87 -7.51 8.11
C HIS A 70 14.52 -6.86 7.78
N GLY A 71 13.44 -7.33 8.42
CA GLY A 71 12.11 -6.73 8.26
C GLY A 71 12.02 -5.30 8.79
N VAL A 72 12.87 -4.91 9.76
CA VAL A 72 12.87 -3.56 10.32
C VAL A 72 13.35 -2.54 9.29
N PHE A 73 14.44 -2.83 8.59
CA PHE A 73 14.94 -1.94 7.53
C PHE A 73 13.93 -1.79 6.38
N PHE A 74 13.29 -2.90 5.99
CA PHE A 74 12.22 -2.86 4.98
C PHE A 74 11.01 -2.04 5.46
N ALA A 75 10.60 -2.19 6.72
CA ALA A 75 9.49 -1.43 7.29
C ALA A 75 9.81 0.08 7.39
N LEU A 76 11.06 0.43 7.75
CA LEU A 76 11.51 1.83 7.78
C LEU A 76 11.46 2.46 6.39
N GLY A 77 11.95 1.77 5.36
CA GLY A 77 11.88 2.30 3.99
C GLY A 77 10.46 2.35 3.43
N GLY A 78 9.63 1.35 3.74
CA GLY A 78 8.20 1.39 3.44
C GLY A 78 7.48 2.55 4.13
N TYR A 79 7.84 2.87 5.38
CA TYR A 79 7.29 4.00 6.12
C TYR A 79 7.75 5.34 5.52
N ALA A 80 9.03 5.47 5.17
CA ALA A 80 9.58 6.65 4.49
C ALA A 80 8.85 6.93 3.17
N MET A 81 8.66 5.89 2.34
CA MET A 81 7.90 6.01 1.09
C MET A 81 6.41 6.28 1.35
N GLY A 82 5.82 5.69 2.38
CA GLY A 82 4.45 5.96 2.80
C GLY A 82 4.22 7.42 3.19
N MET A 83 5.15 8.04 3.92
CA MET A 83 5.10 9.47 4.22
C MET A 83 5.12 10.31 2.94
N TYR A 84 5.96 9.96 1.96
CA TYR A 84 6.00 10.64 0.66
C TYR A 84 4.68 10.51 -0.10
N LEU A 85 4.13 9.30 -0.20
CA LEU A 85 2.87 9.08 -0.89
C LEU A 85 1.73 9.85 -0.22
N MET A 86 1.67 9.86 1.11
CA MET A 86 0.63 10.60 1.83
C MET A 86 0.75 12.11 1.64
N ARG A 87 1.97 12.64 1.46
CA ARG A 87 2.22 14.04 1.12
C ARG A 87 1.89 14.36 -0.33
N SER A 88 2.03 13.38 -1.24
CA SER A 88 1.74 13.54 -2.67
C SER A 88 0.24 13.66 -2.98
N ILE A 89 -0.64 13.12 -2.11
CA ILE A 89 -2.10 13.25 -2.24
C ILE A 89 -2.52 14.72 -2.11
N GLY A 90 -1.95 15.45 -1.13
CA GLY A 90 -2.22 16.88 -0.93
C GLY A 90 -3.71 17.25 -0.97
N THR A 91 -4.06 18.20 -1.83
CA THR A 91 -5.44 18.72 -1.97
C THR A 91 -6.41 17.76 -2.64
N GLU A 92 -5.96 16.61 -3.14
CA GLU A 92 -6.83 15.55 -3.67
C GLU A 92 -7.45 14.69 -2.54
N GLY A 93 -7.06 14.93 -1.29
CA GLY A 93 -7.66 14.33 -0.10
C GLY A 93 -9.05 14.86 0.23
N VAL A 94 -9.75 14.18 1.13
CA VAL A 94 -11.12 14.50 1.56
C VAL A 94 -11.23 15.91 2.13
N TYR A 95 -10.19 16.38 2.82
CA TYR A 95 -10.17 17.70 3.44
C TYR A 95 -9.53 18.79 2.57
N ALA A 96 -9.07 18.45 1.36
CA ALA A 96 -8.43 19.36 0.40
C ALA A 96 -7.35 20.27 1.04
N SER A 97 -6.51 19.68 1.91
CA SER A 97 -5.48 20.39 2.69
C SER A 97 -4.07 20.02 2.23
N GLU A 98 -3.08 20.87 2.51
CA GLU A 98 -1.67 20.52 2.33
C GLU A 98 -1.17 19.51 3.38
N LEU A 99 -1.91 19.37 4.49
CA LEU A 99 -1.65 18.36 5.51
C LEU A 99 -2.26 17.02 5.06
N PRO A 100 -1.59 15.88 5.33
CA PRO A 100 -2.20 14.57 5.18
C PRO A 100 -3.57 14.47 5.87
N ASP A 101 -4.55 13.86 5.22
CA ASP A 101 -5.93 13.77 5.70
C ASP A 101 -6.06 13.24 7.14
N PHE A 102 -5.21 12.28 7.54
CA PHE A 102 -5.24 11.73 8.90
C PHE A 102 -4.79 12.77 9.96
N MET A 103 -3.88 13.68 9.60
CA MET A 103 -3.44 14.76 10.50
C MET A 103 -4.57 15.79 10.67
N VAL A 104 -5.27 16.10 9.58
CA VAL A 104 -6.45 16.98 9.62
C VAL A 104 -7.56 16.35 10.47
N PHE A 105 -7.82 15.05 10.32
CA PHE A 105 -8.76 14.30 11.15
C PHE A 105 -8.42 14.34 12.65
N LEU A 106 -7.12 14.35 13.00
CA LEU A 106 -6.63 14.46 14.38
C LEU A 106 -6.52 15.91 14.90
N ASP A 107 -7.05 16.90 14.16
CA ASP A 107 -7.00 18.34 14.44
C ASP A 107 -5.59 18.96 14.51
N TRP A 108 -4.63 18.41 13.76
CA TRP A 108 -3.30 18.99 13.67
C TRP A 108 -3.34 20.28 12.86
N LYS A 109 -2.61 21.30 13.32
CA LYS A 109 -2.56 22.62 12.66
C LYS A 109 -1.35 22.81 11.76
N GLU A 110 -0.27 22.06 12.01
CA GLU A 110 1.00 22.21 11.31
C GLU A 110 1.65 20.84 11.07
N LEU A 111 2.50 20.78 10.04
CA LEU A 111 3.24 19.57 9.70
C LEU A 111 4.42 19.40 10.68
N PRO A 112 4.53 18.27 11.39
CA PRO A 112 5.65 18.04 12.30
C PRO A 112 6.99 18.04 11.57
N TRP A 113 8.02 18.53 12.26
CA TRP A 113 9.39 18.66 11.74
C TRP A 113 9.99 17.40 11.09
N PHE A 114 9.68 16.20 11.59
CA PHE A 114 10.21 14.95 11.07
C PHE A 114 9.54 14.50 9.76
N TRP A 115 8.45 15.16 9.34
CA TRP A 115 7.83 14.97 8.02
C TRP A 115 8.40 15.93 6.96
N TRP A 116 9.27 16.86 7.33
CA TRP A 116 9.87 17.80 6.38
C TRP A 116 10.80 17.05 5.42
N GLY A 117 10.72 17.40 4.13
CA GLY A 117 11.50 16.76 3.06
C GLY A 117 10.80 15.59 2.38
N PHE A 118 9.78 14.98 3.00
CA PHE A 118 8.97 13.92 2.39
C PHE A 118 7.99 14.45 1.32
N ASP A 119 8.05 15.73 0.95
CA ASP A 119 7.48 16.27 -0.29
C ASP A 119 8.35 15.95 -1.52
N ARG A 120 9.62 15.57 -1.32
CA ARG A 120 10.58 15.32 -2.40
C ARG A 120 10.88 13.84 -2.54
N PHE A 121 10.70 13.30 -3.73
CA PHE A 121 11.00 11.90 -4.02
C PHE A 121 12.45 11.52 -3.68
N GLY A 122 13.43 12.36 -4.04
CA GLY A 122 14.85 12.05 -3.80
C GLY A 122 15.21 11.94 -2.31
N PHE A 123 14.56 12.75 -1.45
CA PHE A 123 14.75 12.67 -0.01
C PHE A 123 14.10 11.40 0.56
N ALA A 124 12.87 11.12 0.13
CA ALA A 124 12.16 9.91 0.54
C ALA A 124 12.90 8.63 0.12
N ALA A 125 13.46 8.60 -1.10
CA ALA A 125 14.24 7.47 -1.61
C ALA A 125 15.59 7.29 -0.91
N PHE A 126 16.23 8.37 -0.45
CA PHE A 126 17.46 8.27 0.34
C PHE A 126 17.20 7.72 1.76
N MET A 127 16.06 8.07 2.33
CA MET A 127 15.64 7.61 3.66
C MET A 127 15.09 6.17 3.66
N ALA A 128 14.84 5.57 2.49
CA ALA A 128 14.25 4.25 2.31
C ALA A 128 15.27 3.16 1.99
#